data_AF-A0A1A8N5S1-F1
#
_entry.id   AF-A0A1A8N5S1-F1
#
_cell.length_a   1.000
_cell.length_b   1.000
_cell.length_c   1.000
_cell.angle_alpha   90.00
_cell.angle_beta   90.00
_cell.angle_gamma   90.00
#
_symmetry.space_group_name_H-M   'P 1'
#
loop_
_entity.id
_entity.type
_entity.pdbx_description
1 polymer ?
#
loop_
_entity_poly.entity_id
_entity_poly.type
_entity_poly.pdbx_seq_one_letter_code
_entity_poly.pdbx_strand_id
1 'polypeptide(L)' 'MAFTQDSIVSLLVAEGGKVKKSELMGKFRAVVDSVDPAERERNRELFKTFVNNVALVKEVDGFRYVVLK' A
#
# COMPACT_ATOMS: atom_id res chain seq x y z
N MET A 1 -6.30 7.38 -12.48
CA MET A 1 -5.00 7.76 -11.86
C MET A 1 -4.11 6.53 -11.89
N ALA A 2 -2.90 6.63 -12.43
CA ALA A 2 -1.98 5.50 -12.46
C ALA A 2 -1.53 5.18 -11.04
N PHE A 3 -1.54 3.89 -10.68
CA PHE A 3 -0.98 3.45 -9.41
C PHE A 3 0.54 3.55 -9.46
N THR A 4 1.10 4.46 -8.68
CA THR A 4 2.54 4.76 -8.66
C THR A 4 3.07 4.76 -7.24
N GLN A 5 4.40 4.63 -7.11
CA GLN A 5 5.09 4.77 -5.82
C GLN A 5 4.78 6.12 -5.16
N ASP A 6 4.76 7.22 -5.94
CA ASP A 6 4.41 8.56 -5.46
C ASP A 6 3.02 8.64 -4.83
N SER A 7 2.06 7.87 -5.32
CA SER A 7 0.72 7.82 -4.74
C SER A 7 0.74 7.23 -3.32
N ILE A 8 1.60 6.24 -3.07
CA ILE A 8 1.79 5.63 -1.75
C ILE A 8 2.52 6.60 -0.82
N VAL A 9 3.58 7.25 -1.31
CA VAL A 9 4.34 8.24 -0.54
C VAL A 9 3.44 9.41 -0.13
N SER A 10 2.69 9.97 -1.08
CA SER A 10 1.77 11.09 -0.84
C SER A 10 0.71 10.72 0.19
N LEU A 11 0.17 9.51 0.13
CA LEU A 11 -0.76 9.01 1.14
C LEU A 11 -0.09 8.91 2.52
N LEU A 12 1.07 8.27 2.60
CA LEU A 12 1.78 8.10 3.87
C LEU A 12 2.12 9.46 4.50
N VAL A 13 2.57 10.43 3.71
CA VAL A 13 2.83 11.80 4.16
C VAL A 13 1.55 12.47 4.66
N ALA A 14 0.43 12.35 3.94
CA ALA A 14 -0.85 12.89 4.37
C ALA A 14 -1.37 12.28 5.68
N GLU A 15 -1.06 11.01 5.95
CA GLU A 15 -1.43 10.28 7.17
C GLU A 15 -0.38 10.45 8.31
N GLY A 16 0.61 11.33 8.14
CA GLY A 16 1.61 11.61 9.19
C GLY A 16 2.80 10.63 9.21
N GLY A 17 3.14 10.06 8.06
CA GLY A 17 4.29 9.18 7.84
C GLY A 17 4.05 7.70 8.14
N LYS A 18 2.86 7.33 8.62
CA LYS A 18 2.48 5.93 8.90
C LYS A 18 1.00 5.69 8.75
N VAL A 19 0.62 4.49 8.34
CA VAL A 19 -0.79 4.06 8.23
C VAL A 19 -0.93 2.59 8.58
N LYS A 20 -2.09 2.16 9.07
CA LYS A 20 -2.34 0.72 9.30
C LYS A 20 -2.37 -0.01 7.97
N LYS A 21 -1.82 -1.22 7.93
CA LYS A 21 -1.83 -2.07 6.73
C LYS A 21 -3.26 -2.32 6.23
N SER A 22 -4.23 -2.50 7.13
CA SER A 22 -5.65 -2.66 6.80
C SER A 22 -6.23 -1.43 6.11
N GLU A 23 -5.93 -0.23 6.62
CA GLU A 23 -6.37 1.04 6.02
C GLU A 23 -5.72 1.27 4.66
N LEU A 24 -4.41 1.02 4.54
CA LEU A 24 -3.69 1.10 3.26
C LEU A 24 -4.34 0.19 2.22
N MET A 25 -4.60 -1.08 2.59
CA MET A 25 -5.29 -2.01 1.70
C MET A 25 -6.69 -1.55 1.34
N GLY A 26 -7.42 -0.90 2.26
CA GLY A 26 -8.72 -0.30 1.99
C GLY A 26 -8.65 0.82 0.95
N LYS A 27 -7.70 1.76 1.10
CA LYS A 27 -7.55 2.91 0.18
C LYS A 27 -7.10 2.48 -1.22
N PHE A 28 -6.26 1.45 -1.31
CA PHE A 28 -5.79 0.91 -2.58
C PHE A 28 -6.62 -0.26 -3.10
N ARG A 29 -7.72 -0.63 -2.43
CA ARG A 29 -8.57 -1.75 -2.88
C ARG A 29 -9.07 -1.52 -4.30
N ALA A 30 -9.55 -0.33 -4.63
CA ALA A 30 -10.06 -0.01 -5.97
C ALA A 30 -9.00 -0.14 -7.09
N VAL A 31 -7.72 -0.15 -6.72
CA VAL A 31 -6.59 -0.27 -7.63
C VAL A 31 -6.09 -1.72 -7.70
N VAL A 32 -6.10 -2.41 -6.57
CA VAL A 32 -5.62 -3.79 -6.45
C VAL A 32 -6.67 -4.81 -6.88
N ASP A 33 -7.95 -4.49 -6.71
CA ASP A 33 -9.09 -5.33 -7.11
C ASP A 33 -9.34 -5.16 -8.61
N SER A 34 -9.29 -6.26 -9.37
CA SER A 34 -9.67 -6.32 -10.79
C SER A 34 -10.58 -7.52 -11.01
N VAL A 35 -11.41 -7.43 -12.05
CA VAL A 35 -12.31 -8.51 -12.48
C VAL A 35 -11.51 -9.68 -13.03
N ASP A 36 -10.36 -9.39 -13.66
CA ASP A 36 -9.44 -10.41 -14.15
C ASP A 36 -8.55 -10.92 -12.99
N PRO A 37 -8.56 -12.24 -12.68
CA PRO A 37 -7.71 -12.82 -11.65
C PRO A 37 -6.21 -12.60 -11.87
N ALA A 38 -5.74 -12.64 -13.13
CA ALA A 38 -4.34 -12.46 -13.47
C ALA A 38 -3.88 -11.01 -13.27
N GLU A 39 -4.75 -10.05 -13.63
CA GLU A 39 -4.49 -8.63 -13.41
C GLU A 39 -4.51 -8.30 -11.90
N ARG A 40 -5.45 -8.89 -11.15
CA ARG A 40 -5.51 -8.76 -9.70
C ARG A 40 -4.23 -9.25 -9.02
N GLU A 41 -3.69 -10.38 -9.44
CA GLU A 41 -2.42 -10.92 -8.93
C GLU A 41 -1.26 -9.97 -9.24
N ARG A 42 -1.16 -9.53 -10.50
CA ARG A 42 -0.14 -8.56 -10.93
C ARG A 42 -0.21 -7.26 -10.13
N ASN A 43 -1.41 -6.73 -9.90
CA ASN A 43 -1.61 -5.49 -9.13
C ASN A 43 -1.23 -5.69 -7.66
N ARG A 44 -1.49 -6.86 -7.07
CA ARG A 44 -1.03 -7.20 -5.71
C ARG A 44 0.49 -7.26 -5.61
N GLU A 45 1.16 -7.84 -6.60
CA GLU A 45 2.62 -7.90 -6.64
C GLU A 45 3.25 -6.52 -6.80
N LEU A 46 2.71 -5.70 -7.72
CA LEU A 46 3.13 -4.31 -7.88
C LEU A 46 2.92 -3.51 -6.60
N PHE A 47 1.76 -3.65 -5.97
CA PHE A 47 1.47 -2.99 -4.70
C PHE A 47 2.47 -3.37 -3.61
N LYS A 48 2.75 -4.67 -3.46
CA LYS A 48 3.74 -5.16 -2.51
C LYS A 48 5.14 -4.61 -2.81
N THR A 49 5.53 -4.57 -4.07
CA THR A 49 6.82 -4.03 -4.51
C THR A 49 6.94 -2.54 -4.22
N PHE A 50 5.91 -1.75 -4.54
CA PHE A 50 5.91 -0.31 -4.29
C PHE A 50 5.94 0.01 -2.80
N VAL A 51 5.12 -0.67 -1.99
CA VAL A 51 5.15 -0.52 -0.53
C VAL A 51 6.52 -0.87 0.02
N ASN A 52 7.13 -1.99 -0.38
CA ASN A 52 8.47 -2.38 0.10
C ASN A 52 9.57 -1.40 -0.33
N ASN A 53 9.42 -0.73 -1.46
CA ASN A 53 10.39 0.25 -1.93
C ASN A 53 10.33 1.54 -1.10
N VAL A 54 9.13 2.10 -0.89
CA VAL A 54 8.96 3.42 -0.25
C VAL A 54 8.73 3.37 1.26
N ALA A 55 8.35 2.21 1.80
CA ALA A 55 7.93 2.06 3.18
C ALA A 55 8.46 0.77 3.83
N LEU A 56 8.39 0.74 5.15
CA LEU A 56 8.72 -0.40 6.01
C LEU A 56 7.46 -0.86 6.72
N VAL A 57 7.27 -2.18 6.79
CA VAL A 57 6.20 -2.76 7.60
C VAL A 57 6.73 -2.97 9.01
N LYS A 58 6.14 -2.28 9.99
CA LYS A 58 6.44 -2.46 11.42
C LYS A 58 5.23 -3.05 12.11
N GLU A 59 5.46 -4.03 12.97
CA GLU A 59 4.42 -4.55 13.86
C GLU A 59 4.52 -3.84 15.20
N VAL A 60 3.42 -3.24 15.66
CA VAL A 60 3.34 -2.47 16.91
C VAL A 60 2.02 -2.88 17.59
N ASP A 61 2.11 -3.39 18.81
CA ASP A 61 0.97 -3.85 19.62
C ASP A 61 0.06 -4.85 18.88
N GLY A 62 0.65 -5.76 18.09
CA GLY A 62 -0.07 -6.75 17.29
C GLY A 62 -0.71 -6.20 16.00
N PHE A 63 -0.54 -4.91 15.71
CA PHE A 63 -0.99 -4.29 14.47
C PHE A 63 0.17 -4.04 13.51
N ARG A 64 -0.04 -4.33 12.23
CA ARG A 64 0.94 -4.02 11.18
C ARG A 64 0.70 -2.61 10.66
N TYR A 65 1.72 -1.77 10.78
CA TYR A 65 1.80 -0.43 10.25
C TYR A 65 2.75 -0.40 9.06
N VAL A 66 2.38 0.35 8.04
CA VAL A 66 3.24 0.72 6.94
C VAL A 66 3.75 2.12 7.25
N VAL A 67 5.06 2.24 7.44
CA VAL A 67 5.73 3.48 7.84
C VAL A 67 6.64 3.91 6.69
N LEU A 68 6.55 5.16 6.28
CA LEU A 68 7.43 5.71 5.26
C LEU A 68 8.90 5.52 5.68
N LYS A 69 9.77 5.17 4.73
CA LYS A 69 11.22 5.09 4.97
C LYS A 69 11.83 6.46 5.23
#